data_AF-A0A7D5YR75-F1
#
_entry.id   AF-A0A7D5YR75-F1
#
_cell.length_a   1.000
_cell.length_b   1.000
_cell.length_c   1.000
_cell.angle_alpha   90.00
_cell.angle_beta   90.00
_cell.angle_gamma   90.00
#
_symmetry.space_group_name_H-M   'P 1'
#
loop_
_entity.id
_entity.type
_entity.pdbx_description
1 polymer ?
#
loop_
_entity_poly.entity_id
_entity_poly.type
_entity_poly.pdbx_seq_one_letter_code
_entity_poly.pdbx_strand_id
1 'polypeptide(L)'
;MHVQLTFCLLLFTIPVHWLPFYMVALYNYYHGIIDHSGINFKSQWWQPWQPDAEFHDQHHQFFHCNFGFNMDVWDKLHGTMRKTNRLYTEETFHGDAPLIQSAEAKAILENNDDPYLLEQMNKSDINVAK
;
A
#
# COMPACT_ATOMS: atom_id res chain seq x y z
N MET A 1 9.61 20.31 2.22
CA MET A 1 10.95 20.80 2.62
C MET A 1 11.20 20.73 4.13
N HIS A 2 10.32 21.26 4.99
CA HIS A 2 10.54 21.32 6.46
C HIS A 2 10.64 19.96 7.17
N VAL A 3 9.82 18.98 6.78
CA VAL A 3 9.80 17.65 7.40
C VAL A 3 11.10 16.88 7.15
N GLN A 4 11.61 16.89 5.92
CA GLN A 4 12.87 16.21 5.55
C GLN A 4 14.08 16.81 6.28
N LEU A 5 14.15 18.14 6.39
CA LEU A 5 15.21 18.81 7.16
C LEU A 5 15.15 18.48 8.66
N THR A 6 13.94 18.33 9.21
CA THR A 6 13.74 17.95 10.62
C THR A 6 14.21 16.52 10.87
N PHE A 7 13.95 15.59 9.95
CA PHE A 7 14.44 14.21 10.09
C PHE A 7 15.98 14.10 10.00
N CYS A 8 16.64 15.00 9.27
CA CYS A 8 18.10 15.06 9.24
C CYS A 8 18.71 15.43 10.60
N LEU A 9 17.98 16.05 11.53
CA LEU A 9 18.52 16.38 12.86
C LEU A 9 18.93 15.14 13.65
N LEU A 10 18.23 14.02 13.45
CA LEU A 10 18.53 12.75 14.12
C LEU A 10 19.96 12.25 13.81
N LEU A 11 20.51 12.61 12.65
CA LEU A 11 21.89 12.30 12.28
C LEU A 11 22.94 12.98 13.17
N PHE A 12 22.60 14.14 13.72
CA PHE A 12 23.51 14.97 14.49
C PHE A 12 23.23 14.91 15.99
N THR A 13 22.01 14.56 16.40
CA THR A 13 21.60 14.51 17.80
C THR A 13 21.58 13.11 18.39
N ILE A 14 21.44 12.06 17.57
CA ILE A 14 21.45 10.68 18.02
C ILE A 14 22.73 10.00 17.50
N PRO A 15 23.55 9.41 18.37
CA PRO A 15 24.70 8.62 17.92
C PRO A 15 24.19 7.35 17.23
N VAL A 16 24.28 7.31 15.91
CA VAL A 16 23.90 6.14 15.10
C VAL A 16 25.14 5.60 14.39
N HIS A 17 25.25 4.28 14.28
CA HIS A 17 26.27 3.69 13.41
C HIS A 17 25.98 4.07 11.95
N TRP A 18 26.97 4.67 11.28
CA TRP A 18 26.82 5.22 9.94
C TRP A 18 26.40 4.16 8.91
N LEU A 19 26.96 2.95 9.00
CA LEU A 19 26.69 1.88 8.04
C LEU A 19 25.20 1.45 8.01
N PRO A 20 24.58 0.98 9.12
CA PRO A 20 23.17 0.59 9.09
C PRO A 20 22.26 1.77 8.75
N PHE A 21 22.60 2.99 9.16
CA PHE A 21 21.86 4.19 8.76
C PHE A 21 21.83 4.35 7.24
N TYR A 22 22.98 4.36 6.58
CA TYR A 22 23.03 4.54 5.13
C TYR A 22 22.38 3.38 4.38
N MET A 23 22.52 2.15 4.86
CA MET A 23 21.87 0.99 4.25
C MET A 23 20.34 1.16 4.23
N VAL A 24 19.74 1.55 5.36
CA VAL A 24 18.29 1.78 5.46
C VAL A 24 17.86 3.01 4.65
N ALA A 25 18.64 4.10 4.71
CA ALA A 25 18.32 5.32 3.97
C ALA A 25 18.33 5.08 2.46
N LEU A 26 19.40 4.47 1.92
CA LEU A 26 19.52 4.15 0.50
C LEU A 26 18.43 3.19 0.05
N TYR A 27 18.11 2.16 0.86
CA TYR A 27 17.00 1.25 0.58
C TYR A 27 15.67 1.99 0.43
N ASN A 28 15.32 2.86 1.39
CA ASN A 28 14.07 3.62 1.36
C ASN A 28 14.00 4.59 0.17
N TYR A 29 15.11 5.27 -0.15
CA TYR A 29 15.15 6.16 -1.31
C TYR A 29 15.02 5.40 -2.62
N TYR A 30 15.73 4.28 -2.76
CA TYR A 30 15.66 3.44 -3.95
C TYR A 30 14.23 2.94 -4.18
N HIS A 31 13.63 2.29 -3.20
CA HIS A 31 12.28 1.75 -3.33
C HIS A 31 11.23 2.86 -3.45
N GLY A 32 11.37 3.96 -2.72
CA GLY A 32 10.45 5.09 -2.87
C GLY A 32 10.46 5.74 -4.26
N ILE A 33 11.62 5.78 -4.94
CA ILE A 33 11.70 6.26 -6.33
C ILE A 33 11.04 5.25 -7.27
N ILE A 34 11.29 3.95 -7.06
CA ILE A 34 10.76 2.88 -7.88
C ILE A 34 9.22 2.81 -7.77
N ASP A 35 8.69 2.86 -6.55
CA ASP A 35 7.26 2.78 -6.27
C ASP A 35 6.49 4.01 -6.82
N HIS A 36 7.14 5.17 -6.93
CA HIS A 36 6.57 6.39 -7.52
C HIS A 36 6.99 6.68 -8.97
N SER A 37 7.64 5.73 -9.64
CA SER A 37 8.14 5.91 -11.00
C SER A 37 7.03 5.86 -12.08
N GLY A 38 5.83 5.39 -11.72
CA GLY A 38 4.73 5.11 -12.65
C GLY A 38 4.88 3.78 -13.41
N ILE A 39 5.85 2.96 -13.05
CA ILE A 39 6.07 1.61 -13.61
C ILE A 39 5.67 0.57 -12.56
N ASN A 40 4.83 -0.40 -12.95
CA ASN A 40 4.39 -1.49 -12.05
C ASN A 40 5.51 -2.54 -11.87
N PHE A 41 6.49 -2.23 -11.03
CA PHE A 41 7.54 -3.15 -10.65
C PHE A 41 7.01 -4.25 -9.73
N LYS A 42 7.49 -5.47 -9.98
CA LYS A 42 7.16 -6.66 -9.19
C LYS A 42 8.25 -6.94 -8.15
N SER A 43 7.79 -7.36 -6.98
CA SER A 43 8.63 -7.83 -5.88
C SER A 43 9.59 -8.91 -6.36
N GLN A 44 10.83 -8.82 -5.88
CA GLN A 44 11.86 -9.79 -6.22
C GLN A 44 11.80 -10.97 -5.24
N TRP A 45 12.01 -12.19 -5.72
CA TRP A 45 11.92 -13.41 -4.91
C TRP A 45 12.85 -13.42 -3.67
N TRP A 46 13.96 -12.68 -3.73
CA TRP A 46 14.95 -12.56 -2.64
C TRP A 46 14.64 -11.41 -1.67
N GLN A 47 13.57 -10.64 -1.90
CA GLN A 47 13.06 -9.58 -1.02
C GLN A 47 11.59 -9.86 -0.65
N PRO A 48 11.28 -10.95 0.08
CA PRO A 48 9.89 -11.34 0.34
C PRO A 48 9.09 -10.36 1.22
N TRP A 49 9.76 -9.37 1.82
CA TRP A 49 9.13 -8.29 2.58
C TRP A 49 8.79 -7.07 1.71
N GLN A 50 9.46 -6.89 0.56
CA GLN A 50 9.23 -5.75 -0.32
C GLN A 50 8.01 -6.03 -1.19
N PRO A 51 6.95 -5.21 -1.11
CA PRO A 51 5.78 -5.40 -1.96
C PRO A 51 6.04 -4.98 -3.42
N ASP A 52 5.12 -5.36 -4.30
CA ASP A 52 4.99 -4.77 -5.64
C ASP A 52 4.68 -3.27 -5.54
N ALA A 53 5.05 -2.49 -6.56
CA ALA A 53 4.73 -1.05 -6.61
C ALA A 53 3.22 -0.77 -6.47
N GLU A 54 2.40 -1.68 -7.01
CA GLU A 54 0.93 -1.66 -6.91
C GLU A 54 0.42 -1.59 -5.45
N PHE A 55 1.17 -2.12 -4.48
CA PHE A 55 0.79 -2.05 -3.07
C PHE A 55 0.69 -0.61 -2.56
N HIS A 56 1.68 0.23 -2.91
CA HIS A 56 1.73 1.62 -2.50
C HIS A 56 0.80 2.50 -3.35
N ASP A 57 0.63 2.18 -4.65
CA ASP A 57 -0.38 2.84 -5.47
C ASP A 57 -1.78 2.65 -4.90
N GLN A 58 -2.10 1.42 -4.45
CA GLN A 58 -3.37 1.11 -3.79
C GLN A 58 -3.51 1.82 -2.44
N HIS A 59 -2.41 2.11 -1.74
CA HIS A 59 -2.46 2.96 -0.55
C HIS A 59 -2.91 4.38 -0.91
N HIS A 60 -2.38 4.99 -1.97
CA HIS A 60 -2.84 6.31 -2.44
C HIS A 60 -4.27 6.28 -2.98
N GLN A 61 -4.75 5.12 -3.43
CA GLN A 61 -6.12 4.99 -3.92
C GLN A 61 -7.16 4.85 -2.79
N PHE A 62 -6.86 4.12 -1.71
CA PHE A 62 -7.84 3.81 -0.66
C PHE A 62 -7.52 4.42 0.71
N PHE A 63 -6.30 4.93 0.91
CA PHE A 63 -5.75 5.57 2.11
C PHE A 63 -5.75 4.77 3.43
N HIS A 64 -6.50 3.68 3.51
CA HIS A 64 -6.84 3.01 4.77
C HIS A 64 -6.53 1.51 4.77
N CYS A 65 -5.71 1.07 3.82
CA CYS A 65 -5.04 -0.21 3.80
C CYS A 65 -3.61 -0.03 3.29
N ASN A 66 -2.79 -1.07 3.38
CA ASN A 66 -1.41 -1.08 2.88
C ASN A 66 -0.58 0.09 3.47
N PHE A 67 -0.54 0.20 4.80
CA PHE A 67 0.09 1.33 5.49
C PHE A 67 1.63 1.30 5.45
N GLY A 68 2.22 0.13 5.25
CA GLY A 68 3.63 -0.02 4.99
C GLY A 68 4.03 0.78 3.75
N PHE A 69 5.24 1.34 3.77
CA PHE A 69 5.79 2.00 2.59
C PHE A 69 6.56 0.98 1.76
N ASN A 70 7.67 0.51 2.30
CA ASN A 70 8.63 -0.38 1.64
C ASN A 70 8.67 -1.80 2.26
N MET A 71 7.71 -2.13 3.13
CA MET A 71 7.59 -3.46 3.72
C MET A 71 6.12 -3.80 3.97
N ASP A 72 5.68 -4.94 3.45
CA ASP A 72 4.29 -5.42 3.60
C ASP A 72 4.06 -6.31 4.84
N VAL A 73 5.16 -6.67 5.51
CA VAL A 73 5.18 -7.57 6.68
C VAL A 73 4.30 -7.02 7.80
N TRP A 74 4.33 -5.71 8.01
CA TRP A 74 3.55 -5.08 9.07
C TRP A 74 2.06 -5.10 8.77
N ASP A 75 1.67 -4.91 7.51
CA ASP A 75 0.26 -5.00 7.11
C ASP A 75 -0.28 -6.42 7.17
N LYS A 76 0.55 -7.42 6.85
CA LYS A 76 0.21 -8.83 7.04
C LYS A 76 0.01 -9.14 8.53
N LEU A 77 0.90 -8.65 9.39
CA LEU A 77 0.83 -8.90 10.83
C LEU A 77 -0.38 -8.24 11.50
N HIS A 78 -0.71 -7.01 11.09
CA HIS A 78 -1.79 -6.23 11.70
C HIS A 78 -3.14 -6.38 10.96
N GLY A 79 -3.18 -7.15 9.86
CA GLY A 79 -4.40 -7.41 9.11
C GLY A 79 -4.89 -6.25 8.24
N THR A 80 -4.03 -5.28 7.95
CA THR A 80 -4.32 -4.06 7.18
C THR A 80 -3.91 -4.17 5.71
N MET A 81 -3.38 -5.32 5.29
CA MET A 81 -3.13 -5.61 3.88
C MET A 81 -4.45 -5.69 3.12
N ARG A 82 -4.52 -5.02 1.96
CA ARG A 82 -5.70 -5.02 1.10
C ARG A 82 -6.06 -6.44 0.67
N LYS A 83 -7.35 -6.77 0.77
CA LYS A 83 -7.91 -8.07 0.37
C LYS A 83 -8.66 -7.91 -0.95
N THR A 84 -8.28 -8.66 -1.97
CA THR A 84 -8.86 -8.54 -3.33
C THR A 84 -10.33 -8.97 -3.43
N ASN A 85 -10.86 -9.65 -2.42
CA ASN A 85 -12.27 -10.07 -2.33
C ASN A 85 -13.16 -9.08 -1.56
N ARG A 86 -12.63 -7.90 -1.23
CA ARG A 86 -13.36 -6.83 -0.52
C ARG A 86 -13.35 -5.53 -1.31
N LEU A 87 -14.42 -4.76 -1.17
CA LEU A 87 -14.64 -3.50 -1.87
C LEU A 87 -14.12 -2.35 -1.02
N TYR A 88 -12.96 -1.79 -1.39
CA TYR A 88 -12.35 -0.66 -0.69
C TYR A 88 -12.72 0.65 -1.38
N THR A 89 -13.11 1.63 -0.59
CA THR A 89 -13.38 3.02 -0.97
C THR A 89 -12.46 3.97 -0.17
N GLU A 90 -12.40 5.25 -0.55
CA GLU A 90 -11.74 6.28 0.27
C GLU A 90 -12.35 6.43 1.68
N GLU A 91 -13.58 5.97 1.87
CA GLU A 91 -14.31 6.02 3.14
C GLU A 91 -14.23 4.69 3.93
N THR A 92 -13.39 3.75 3.49
CA THR A 92 -13.22 2.46 4.16
C THR A 92 -12.14 2.56 5.22
N PHE A 93 -12.48 2.71 6.49
CA PHE A 93 -11.47 2.86 7.54
C PHE A 93 -10.98 1.52 8.12
N HIS A 94 -9.80 1.52 8.74
CA HIS A 94 -9.24 0.41 9.53
C HIS A 94 -8.85 -0.88 8.79
N GLY A 95 -8.69 -0.84 7.47
CA GLY A 95 -8.21 -1.99 6.69
C GLY A 95 -9.22 -3.11 6.49
N ASP A 96 -10.48 -2.90 6.89
CA ASP A 96 -11.56 -3.85 6.61
C ASP A 96 -12.67 -3.22 5.76
N ALA A 97 -13.14 -3.99 4.79
CA ALA A 97 -14.08 -3.57 3.75
C ALA A 97 -15.16 -4.64 3.56
N PRO A 98 -16.38 -4.30 3.12
CA PRO A 98 -17.39 -5.30 2.82
C PRO A 98 -16.90 -6.27 1.73
N LEU A 99 -17.32 -7.54 1.82
CA LEU A 99 -17.08 -8.50 0.75
C LEU A 99 -17.74 -8.02 -0.53
N ILE A 100 -17.08 -8.17 -1.67
CA ILE A 100 -17.57 -7.65 -2.97
C ILE A 100 -18.97 -8.20 -3.31
N GLN A 101 -19.28 -9.43 -2.90
CA GLN A 101 -20.57 -10.08 -3.16
C GLN A 101 -21.67 -9.71 -2.16
N SER A 102 -21.34 -8.96 -1.10
CA SER A 102 -22.30 -8.59 -0.06
C SER A 102 -23.34 -7.60 -0.58
N ALA A 103 -24.50 -7.56 0.07
CA ALA A 103 -25.53 -6.56 -0.21
C ALA A 103 -25.02 -5.14 0.06
N GLU A 104 -24.13 -4.98 1.05
CA GLU A 104 -23.49 -3.70 1.39
C GLU A 104 -22.60 -3.19 0.26
N ALA A 105 -21.73 -4.04 -0.30
CA ALA A 105 -20.89 -3.67 -1.44
C ALA A 105 -21.73 -3.28 -2.66
N LYS A 106 -22.82 -4.00 -2.95
CA LYS A 106 -23.77 -3.64 -4.03
C LYS A 106 -24.42 -2.29 -3.78
N ALA A 107 -24.87 -2.01 -2.56
CA ALA A 107 -25.44 -0.73 -2.20
C ALA A 107 -24.42 0.41 -2.34
N ILE A 108 -23.14 0.19 -2.00
CA ILE A 108 -22.08 1.18 -2.22
C ILE A 108 -21.92 1.49 -3.71
N LEU A 109 -21.87 0.46 -4.56
CA LEU A 109 -21.72 0.61 -6.01
C LEU A 109 -22.92 1.30 -6.67
N GLU A 110 -24.13 1.03 -6.22
CA GLU A 110 -25.35 1.68 -6.74
C GLU A 110 -25.41 3.17 -6.37
N ASN A 111 -24.78 3.57 -5.27
CA ASN A 111 -24.80 4.93 -4.74
C ASN A 111 -23.51 5.71 -5.01
N ASN A 112 -22.54 5.14 -5.73
CA ASN A 112 -21.24 5.75 -5.99
C ASN A 112 -20.85 5.58 -7.46
N ASP A 113 -20.67 6.71 -8.15
CA ASP A 113 -20.30 6.76 -9.57
C ASP A 113 -18.78 6.61 -9.82
N ASP A 114 -17.98 6.27 -8.79
CA ASP A 114 -16.54 6.06 -8.93
C ASP A 114 -16.24 4.86 -9.86
N PRO A 115 -15.65 5.11 -11.04
CA PRO A 115 -15.36 4.05 -12.01
C PRO A 115 -14.38 3.00 -11.47
N TYR A 116 -13.56 3.33 -10.47
CA TYR A 116 -12.61 2.38 -9.89
C TYR A 116 -13.30 1.26 -9.10
N LEU A 117 -14.49 1.49 -8.54
CA LEU A 117 -15.21 0.46 -7.78
C LEU A 117 -15.72 -0.64 -8.71
N LEU A 118 -16.18 -0.27 -9.91
CA LEU A 118 -16.55 -1.23 -10.96
C LEU A 118 -15.33 -2.01 -11.46
N GLU A 119 -14.17 -1.36 -11.58
CA GLU A 119 -12.92 -2.02 -11.96
C GLU A 119 -12.48 -3.06 -10.91
N GLN A 120 -12.60 -2.74 -9.62
CA GLN A 120 -12.32 -3.68 -8.53
C GLN A 120 -13.21 -4.93 -8.63
N MET A 121 -14.51 -4.73 -8.86
CA MET A 121 -15.47 -5.83 -9.04
C MET A 121 -15.04 -6.74 -10.19
N ASN A 122 -14.80 -6.17 -11.37
CA ASN A 122 -14.42 -6.91 -12.57
C ASN A 122 -13.10 -7.68 -12.38
N LYS A 123 -12.09 -7.06 -11.74
CA LYS A 123 -10.81 -7.73 -11.45
C LYS A 123 -10.98 -8.89 -10.45
N SER A 124 -11.89 -8.75 -9.49
CA SER A 124 -12.15 -9.82 -8.52
C SER A 124 -12.84 -11.03 -9.15
N ASP A 125 -13.83 -10.80 -10.03
CA ASP A 125 -14.57 -11.86 -10.71
C ASP A 125 -13.65 -12.67 -11.64
N ILE A 126 -12.69 -12.01 -12.30
CA ILE A 126 -11.67 -12.67 -13.13
C ILE A 126 -10.76 -13.58 -12.29
N ASN A 127 -10.42 -13.19 -11.06
CA ASN A 127 -9.55 -13.96 -10.18
C ASN A 127 -10.27 -15.14 -9.51
N VAL A 128 -11.60 -15.10 -9.37
CA VAL A 128 -12.41 -16.22 -8.86
C VAL A 128 -12.69 -17.26 -9.96
N ALA A 129 -12.66 -16.85 -11.23
CA ALA A 129 -12.88 -17.73 -12.39
C ALA A 129 -11.64 -18.55 -12.82
N LYS A 130 -10.49 -18.36 -12.17
CA LYS A 130 -9.24 -19.13 -12.38
C LYS A 130 -8.98 -20.07 -11.22
#